data_AF-A0A7I7TFS2-F1
#
_entry.id   AF-A0A7I7TFS2-F1
#
_cell.length_a   1.000
_cell.length_b   1.000
_cell.length_c   1.000
_cell.angle_alpha   90.00
_cell.angle_beta   90.00
_cell.angle_gamma   90.00
#
_symmetry.space_group_name_H-M   'P 1'
#
loop_
_entity.id
_entity.type
_entity.pdbx_description
1 polymer ?
#
loop_
_entity_poly.entity_id
_entity_poly.type
_entity_poly.pdbx_seq_one_letter_code
_entity_poly.pdbx_strand_id
1 'polypeptide(L)'
;MRVERIAEGVGFASFLYRAHLDLDGDGPATVIIKWPTDYPTFLELAKSIHLYDREVAFYNDVAPSAPVNAPRAYFAAIEDDSTDFVIVMEDLAGLDNADHLEGLSFDRVQAVLDELARFHAWGWDMKPAATKNAAFLGLDDARMAGLFSVGTGAGWPIYLQHGRATAPEGLTDILDQYSALAPALLGSLTEPATLVNGDLRADNLFFNESGPHLTVDYQFAGRGCGMWDVAYLVGQGLTPQERAGRERALVTRYVETLAESGIDYPFDQAWQQFQIAVVAQIALPLLAMISWDTLNPRGQELLQVLMERSFAIIADTDAVSAVRALRPTA
;
A
#
# COMPACT_ATOMS: atom_id res chain seq x y z
N MET A 1 -8.79 17.94 27.71
CA MET A 1 -8.31 16.99 26.69
C MET A 1 -7.90 15.68 27.35
N ARG A 2 -8.43 14.56 26.85
CA ARG A 2 -8.04 13.21 27.24
C ARG A 2 -7.48 12.48 26.02
N VAL A 3 -6.38 11.76 26.16
CA VAL A 3 -5.74 11.03 25.06
C VAL A 3 -5.68 9.55 25.40
N GLU A 4 -6.04 8.69 24.45
CA GLU A 4 -5.94 7.23 24.57
C GLU A 4 -5.19 6.67 23.37
N ARG A 5 -4.33 5.68 23.60
CA ARG A 5 -3.64 4.96 22.52
C ARG A 5 -4.60 3.94 21.92
N ILE A 6 -4.63 3.86 20.59
CA ILE A 6 -5.48 2.94 19.84
C ILE A 6 -4.62 2.09 18.90
N ALA A 7 -5.21 1.02 18.34
CA ALA A 7 -4.54 0.09 17.42
C ALA A 7 -3.24 -0.53 17.98
N GLU A 8 -3.17 -0.73 19.30
CA GLU A 8 -2.01 -1.35 19.96
C GLU A 8 -1.75 -2.77 19.43
N GLY A 9 -0.50 -3.02 19.02
CA GLY A 9 -0.06 -4.32 18.51
C GLY A 9 -0.46 -4.63 17.07
N VAL A 10 -0.99 -3.64 16.32
CA VAL A 10 -1.40 -3.81 14.91
C VAL A 10 -0.53 -2.99 13.94
N GLY A 11 0.34 -2.09 14.43
CA GLY A 11 1.26 -1.31 13.61
C GLY A 11 2.55 -0.96 14.35
N PHE A 12 3.69 -1.17 13.69
CA PHE A 12 5.02 -0.86 14.23
C PHE A 12 5.61 0.46 13.70
N ALA A 13 5.06 0.96 12.59
CA ALA A 13 5.57 2.13 11.90
C ALA A 13 5.30 3.43 12.64
N SER A 14 4.19 3.54 13.37
CA SER A 14 3.82 4.75 14.14
C SER A 14 2.79 4.40 15.20
N PHE A 15 2.61 5.29 16.17
CA PHE A 15 1.58 5.20 17.19
C PHE A 15 0.37 6.05 16.81
N LEU A 16 -0.81 5.52 17.10
CA LEU A 16 -2.09 6.21 16.92
C LEU A 16 -2.70 6.50 18.28
N TYR A 17 -3.13 7.74 18.45
CA TYR A 17 -3.84 8.20 19.63
C TYR A 17 -5.16 8.83 19.21
N ARG A 18 -6.23 8.54 19.95
CA ARG A 18 -7.46 9.32 19.89
C ARG A 18 -7.42 10.37 20.99
N ALA A 19 -7.52 11.63 20.60
CA ALA A 19 -7.67 12.74 21.54
C ALA A 19 -9.13 13.18 21.58
N HIS A 20 -9.70 13.16 22.79
CA HIS A 20 -11.01 13.72 23.12
C HIS A 20 -10.80 15.19 23.51
N LEU A 21 -11.38 16.09 22.72
CA LEU A 21 -11.17 17.52 22.83
C LEU A 21 -12.28 18.17 23.66
N ASP A 22 -11.88 19.05 24.58
CA ASP A 22 -12.78 19.91 25.33
C ASP A 22 -12.64 21.32 24.75
N LEU A 23 -13.35 21.60 23.66
CA LEU A 23 -13.27 22.88 22.96
C LEU A 23 -14.33 23.84 23.49
N ASP A 24 -13.96 25.09 23.75
CA ASP A 24 -14.89 26.16 24.15
C ASP A 24 -15.74 26.70 22.97
N GLY A 25 -15.64 26.09 21.78
CA GLY A 25 -16.31 26.51 20.54
C GLY A 25 -16.42 25.39 19.50
N ASP A 26 -16.71 25.76 18.25
CA ASP A 26 -16.92 24.80 17.16
C ASP A 26 -15.63 24.01 16.83
N GLY A 27 -15.78 22.70 16.67
CA GLY A 27 -14.70 21.81 16.29
C GLY A 27 -15.07 20.34 16.50
N PRO A 28 -14.20 19.40 16.10
CA PRO A 28 -14.46 17.99 16.28
C PRO A 28 -14.37 17.61 17.77
N ALA A 29 -15.25 16.71 18.22
CA ALA A 29 -15.18 16.16 19.58
C ALA A 29 -13.95 15.25 19.76
N THR A 30 -13.50 14.61 18.69
CA THR A 30 -12.33 13.74 18.68
C THR A 30 -11.45 13.97 17.45
N VAL A 31 -10.15 13.75 17.61
CA VAL A 31 -9.17 13.72 16.52
C VAL A 31 -8.24 12.53 16.69
N ILE A 32 -7.67 12.06 15.59
CA ILE A 32 -6.58 11.08 15.58
C ILE A 32 -5.25 11.82 15.50
N ILE A 33 -4.31 11.42 16.34
CA ILE A 33 -2.93 11.89 16.34
C ILE A 33 -2.05 10.71 15.96
N LYS A 34 -1.33 10.84 14.83
CA LYS A 34 -0.28 9.93 14.41
C LYS A 34 1.06 10.47 14.88
N TRP A 35 1.85 9.60 15.51
CA TRP A 35 3.08 9.93 16.22
C TRP A 35 4.18 8.91 15.88
N PRO A 36 5.47 9.28 15.86
CA PRO A 36 6.55 8.34 15.59
C PRO A 36 6.58 7.16 16.56
N THR A 37 7.09 6.04 16.06
CA THR A 37 7.40 4.88 16.90
C THR A 37 8.63 5.16 17.76
N ASP A 38 8.77 4.50 18.91
CA ASP A 38 9.96 4.60 19.77
C ASP A 38 10.95 3.44 19.56
N TYR A 39 10.65 2.53 18.62
CA TYR A 39 11.53 1.42 18.25
C TYR A 39 12.69 1.91 17.36
N PRO A 40 13.95 1.91 17.82
CA PRO A 40 15.05 2.53 17.10
C PRO A 40 15.29 1.94 15.70
N THR A 41 15.16 0.63 15.55
CA THR A 41 15.34 -0.05 14.25
C THR A 41 14.28 0.37 13.23
N PHE A 42 13.03 0.57 13.66
CA PHE A 42 11.96 1.05 12.79
C PHE A 42 12.11 2.54 12.46
N LEU A 43 12.59 3.36 13.39
CA LEU A 43 12.89 4.76 13.11
C LEU A 43 13.97 4.92 12.04
N GLU A 44 15.07 4.17 12.14
CA GLU A 44 16.12 4.19 11.11
C GLU A 44 15.59 3.72 9.76
N LEU A 45 14.75 2.68 9.75
CA LEU A 45 14.08 2.23 8.53
C LEU A 45 13.19 3.32 7.94
N ALA A 46 12.29 3.90 8.76
CA ALA A 46 11.37 4.95 8.37
C ALA A 46 12.11 6.15 7.77
N LYS A 47 13.18 6.59 8.43
CA LYS A 47 14.07 7.65 7.95
C LYS A 47 14.70 7.29 6.60
N SER A 48 15.25 6.09 6.47
CA SER A 48 15.97 5.67 5.26
C SER A 48 15.11 5.72 4.00
N ILE A 49 13.80 5.53 4.13
CA ILE A 49 12.84 5.53 3.01
C ILE A 49 11.92 6.75 3.00
N HIS A 50 12.12 7.75 3.86
CA HIS A 50 11.23 8.93 3.98
C HIS A 50 9.77 8.58 4.33
N LEU A 51 9.56 7.53 5.14
CA LEU A 51 8.23 6.99 5.44
C LEU A 51 7.28 8.06 6.00
N TYR A 52 7.76 8.88 6.93
CA TYR A 52 6.97 9.95 7.54
C TYR A 52 6.90 11.21 6.67
N ASP A 53 7.99 11.58 6.00
CA ASP A 53 7.99 12.74 5.09
C ASP A 53 6.94 12.57 3.98
N ARG A 54 6.78 11.34 3.45
CA ARG A 54 5.79 11.02 2.41
C ARG A 54 4.36 11.28 2.87
N GLU A 55 4.02 10.83 4.07
CA GLU A 55 2.66 10.99 4.59
C GLU A 55 2.37 12.46 4.91
N VAL A 56 3.33 13.17 5.50
CA VAL A 56 3.20 14.62 5.74
C VAL A 56 3.08 15.39 4.42
N ALA A 57 3.91 15.06 3.42
CA ALA A 57 3.82 15.64 2.08
C ALA A 57 2.47 15.32 1.41
N PHE A 58 1.94 14.10 1.58
CA PHE A 58 0.64 13.73 1.05
C PHE A 58 -0.46 14.63 1.63
N TYR A 59 -0.55 14.76 2.95
CA TYR A 59 -1.60 15.56 3.58
C TYR A 59 -1.45 17.07 3.35
N ASN A 60 -0.22 17.58 3.22
CA ASN A 60 0.02 19.00 2.98
C ASN A 60 -0.11 19.41 1.50
N ASP A 61 0.38 18.59 0.58
CA ASP A 61 0.54 18.97 -0.83
C ASP A 61 -0.47 18.26 -1.76
N VAL A 62 -0.79 16.99 -1.49
CA VAL A 62 -1.56 16.13 -2.40
C VAL A 62 -3.05 16.15 -2.05
N ALA A 63 -3.42 15.75 -0.83
CA ALA A 63 -4.79 15.62 -0.37
C ALA A 63 -5.66 16.88 -0.59
N PRO A 64 -5.13 18.12 -0.50
CA PRO A 64 -5.93 19.33 -0.75
C PRO A 64 -6.37 19.53 -2.21
N SER A 65 -5.75 18.85 -3.17
CA SER A 65 -5.97 19.11 -4.61
C SER A 65 -6.23 17.86 -5.46
N ALA A 66 -5.88 16.67 -4.96
CA ALA A 66 -6.09 15.41 -5.65
C ALA A 66 -7.55 14.94 -5.52
N PRO A 67 -8.09 14.22 -6.52
CA PRO A 67 -9.44 13.65 -6.47
C PRO A 67 -9.45 12.36 -5.61
N VAL A 68 -9.08 12.50 -4.35
CA VAL A 68 -8.93 11.40 -3.39
C VAL A 68 -9.72 11.70 -2.13
N ASN A 69 -10.40 10.67 -1.61
CA ASN A 69 -11.08 10.76 -0.33
C ASN A 69 -10.12 10.28 0.77
N ALA A 70 -9.55 11.24 1.50
CA ALA A 70 -8.69 11.00 2.64
C ALA A 70 -9.23 11.76 3.86
N PRO A 71 -8.97 11.31 5.11
CA PRO A 71 -9.38 12.06 6.28
C PRO A 71 -8.83 13.48 6.23
N ARG A 72 -9.62 14.44 6.71
CA ARG A 72 -9.12 15.80 6.81
C ARG A 72 -7.93 15.87 7.78
N ALA A 73 -6.77 16.28 7.30
CA ALA A 73 -5.67 16.70 8.16
C ALA A 73 -5.95 18.11 8.71
N TYR A 74 -5.97 18.25 10.03
CA TYR A 74 -6.01 19.54 10.71
C TYR A 74 -4.61 20.15 10.84
N PHE A 75 -3.59 19.31 10.96
CA PHE A 75 -2.19 19.69 11.05
C PHE A 75 -1.30 18.52 10.62
N ALA A 76 -0.23 18.78 9.87
CA ALA A 76 0.80 17.79 9.54
C ALA A 76 2.16 18.49 9.47
N ALA A 77 3.11 18.02 10.28
CA ALA A 77 4.46 18.58 10.32
C ALA A 77 5.50 17.48 10.61
N ILE A 78 6.72 17.72 10.15
CA ILE A 78 7.88 16.88 10.38
C ILE A 78 9.11 17.78 10.53
N GLU A 79 10.00 17.43 11.45
CA GLU A 79 11.30 18.07 11.62
C GLU A 79 12.29 17.62 10.54
N ASP A 80 13.36 18.40 10.35
CA ASP A 80 14.40 18.15 9.32
C ASP A 80 15.14 16.79 9.49
N ASP A 81 14.96 16.12 10.63
CA ASP A 81 15.56 14.81 10.90
C ASP A 81 14.80 13.62 10.29
N SER A 82 13.63 13.89 9.68
CA SER A 82 12.71 12.94 9.05
C SER A 82 12.14 11.87 10.00
N THR A 83 12.20 12.09 11.32
CA THR A 83 11.78 11.13 12.34
C THR A 83 10.80 11.70 13.36
N ASP A 84 10.92 12.97 13.75
CA ASP A 84 9.94 13.62 14.62
C ASP A 84 8.83 14.25 13.77
N PHE A 85 7.66 13.61 13.79
CA PHE A 85 6.51 14.06 13.00
C PHE A 85 5.23 14.00 13.82
N VAL A 86 4.25 14.79 13.41
CA VAL A 86 2.90 14.71 13.95
C VAL A 86 1.89 14.96 12.84
N ILE A 87 0.86 14.13 12.80
CA ILE A 87 -0.32 14.38 11.97
C ILE A 87 -1.55 14.33 12.86
N VAL A 88 -2.29 15.43 12.90
CA VAL A 88 -3.59 15.54 13.57
C VAL A 88 -4.66 15.51 12.48
N MET A 89 -5.51 14.50 12.51
CA MET A 89 -6.49 14.25 11.45
C MET A 89 -7.87 13.87 12.01
N GLU A 90 -8.86 13.89 11.12
CA GLU A 90 -10.23 13.47 11.37
C GLU A 90 -10.32 12.05 11.95
N ASP A 91 -11.21 11.88 12.93
CA ASP A 91 -11.51 10.58 13.52
C ASP A 91 -12.64 9.89 12.75
N LEU A 92 -12.31 8.75 12.14
CA LEU A 92 -13.22 7.98 11.29
C LEU A 92 -14.03 6.91 12.05
N ALA A 93 -14.09 6.98 13.38
CA ALA A 93 -14.77 5.96 14.22
C ALA A 93 -16.25 5.70 13.86
N GLY A 94 -16.91 6.62 13.16
CA GLY A 94 -18.29 6.46 12.68
C GLY A 94 -18.42 5.72 11.34
N LEU A 95 -17.32 5.31 10.72
CA LEU A 95 -17.29 4.59 9.45
C LEU A 95 -16.97 3.11 9.65
N ASP A 96 -17.37 2.29 8.68
CA ASP A 96 -17.03 0.87 8.64
C ASP A 96 -15.59 0.69 8.19
N ASN A 97 -14.69 0.31 9.10
CA ASN A 97 -13.31 -0.02 8.74
C ASN A 97 -13.26 -1.45 8.20
N ALA A 98 -12.78 -1.63 6.97
CA ALA A 98 -12.71 -2.96 6.38
C ALA A 98 -11.70 -3.85 7.14
N ASP A 99 -12.11 -5.09 7.41
CA ASP A 99 -11.21 -6.10 7.98
C ASP A 99 -10.52 -6.86 6.85
N HIS A 100 -9.18 -6.74 6.77
CA HIS A 100 -8.42 -7.45 5.76
C HIS A 100 -8.55 -8.98 5.86
N LEU A 101 -8.72 -9.54 7.06
CA LEU A 101 -8.93 -10.99 7.25
C LEU A 101 -10.21 -11.47 6.58
N GLU A 102 -11.29 -10.69 6.69
CA GLU A 102 -12.56 -10.99 6.04
C GLU A 102 -12.46 -10.79 4.51
N GLY A 103 -11.69 -9.77 4.10
CA GLY A 103 -11.56 -9.37 2.70
C GLY A 103 -12.70 -8.45 2.26
N LEU A 104 -12.48 -7.76 1.15
CA LEU A 104 -13.46 -6.86 0.56
C LEU A 104 -14.46 -7.65 -0.28
N SER A 105 -15.67 -7.13 -0.42
CA SER A 105 -16.59 -7.59 -1.47
C SER A 105 -16.11 -7.10 -2.84
N PHE A 106 -16.55 -7.80 -3.89
CA PHE A 106 -16.25 -7.40 -5.26
C PHE A 106 -16.69 -5.96 -5.57
N ASP A 107 -17.91 -5.58 -5.13
CA ASP A 107 -18.47 -4.25 -5.34
C ASP A 107 -17.64 -3.16 -4.64
N ARG A 108 -17.15 -3.42 -3.41
CA ARG A 108 -16.25 -2.49 -2.72
C ARG A 108 -14.94 -2.30 -3.48
N VAL A 109 -14.36 -3.38 -4.00
CA VAL A 109 -13.13 -3.28 -4.81
C VAL A 109 -13.37 -2.51 -6.09
N GLN A 110 -14.50 -2.70 -6.78
CA GLN A 110 -14.83 -1.90 -7.97
C GLN A 110 -14.94 -0.41 -7.64
N ALA A 111 -15.60 -0.04 -6.54
CA ALA A 111 -15.71 1.35 -6.12
C ALA A 111 -14.34 1.97 -5.80
N VAL A 112 -13.47 1.22 -5.11
CA VAL A 112 -12.11 1.66 -4.79
C VAL A 112 -11.28 1.81 -6.06
N LEU A 113 -11.36 0.87 -7.01
CA LEU A 113 -10.65 0.95 -8.28
C LEU A 113 -11.08 2.16 -9.13
N ASP A 114 -12.34 2.56 -9.09
CA ASP A 114 -12.82 3.73 -9.82
C ASP A 114 -12.23 5.04 -9.27
N GLU A 115 -12.20 5.19 -7.95
CA GLU A 115 -11.56 6.35 -7.30
C GLU A 115 -10.05 6.33 -7.51
N LEU A 116 -9.42 5.16 -7.39
CA LEU A 116 -8.00 4.96 -7.61
C LEU A 116 -7.61 5.31 -9.05
N ALA A 117 -8.39 4.92 -10.04
CA ALA A 117 -8.17 5.28 -11.45
C ALA A 117 -8.23 6.80 -11.64
N ARG A 118 -9.17 7.51 -11.01
CA ARG A 118 -9.23 8.98 -11.05
C ARG A 118 -8.04 9.65 -10.37
N PHE A 119 -7.61 9.12 -9.23
CA PHE A 119 -6.40 9.57 -8.53
C PHE A 119 -5.14 9.38 -9.40
N HIS A 120 -5.01 8.22 -10.02
CA HIS A 120 -3.90 7.92 -10.93
C HIS A 120 -3.95 8.75 -12.23
N ALA A 121 -5.12 9.01 -12.78
CA ALA A 121 -5.27 9.90 -13.93
C ALA A 121 -4.82 11.34 -13.59
N TRP A 122 -5.16 11.83 -12.40
CA TRP A 122 -4.71 13.14 -11.90
C TRP A 122 -3.19 13.18 -11.73
N GLY A 123 -2.59 12.12 -11.18
CA GLY A 123 -1.15 12.00 -10.95
C GLY A 123 -0.33 11.61 -12.18
N TRP A 124 -0.97 11.32 -13.31
CA TRP A 124 -0.34 10.74 -14.50
C TRP A 124 0.80 11.58 -15.07
N ASP A 125 1.88 10.91 -15.51
CA ASP A 125 3.18 11.47 -15.89
C ASP A 125 3.77 12.44 -14.85
N MET A 126 3.37 12.28 -13.58
CA MET A 126 3.76 13.18 -12.49
C MET A 126 3.46 14.66 -12.79
N LYS A 127 2.34 14.93 -13.50
CA LYS A 127 2.00 16.29 -13.98
C LYS A 127 1.81 17.30 -12.86
N PRO A 128 1.02 17.04 -11.80
CA PRO A 128 0.81 18.02 -10.73
C PRO A 128 2.11 18.36 -10.00
N ALA A 129 2.26 19.61 -9.54
CA ALA A 129 3.45 20.00 -8.77
C ALA A 129 3.55 19.21 -7.45
N ALA A 130 2.42 18.93 -6.81
CA ALA A 130 2.32 18.18 -5.56
C ALA A 130 2.96 16.79 -5.65
N THR A 131 2.89 16.11 -6.80
CA THR A 131 3.45 14.75 -6.96
C THR A 131 4.97 14.75 -7.11
N LYS A 132 5.62 15.93 -7.21
CA LYS A 132 7.06 16.08 -7.44
C LYS A 132 7.87 16.26 -6.15
N ASN A 133 7.23 16.22 -4.98
CA ASN A 133 7.92 16.23 -3.70
C ASN A 133 8.95 15.09 -3.64
N ALA A 134 10.18 15.39 -3.21
CA ALA A 134 11.31 14.45 -3.22
C ALA A 134 11.15 13.28 -2.23
N ALA A 135 10.24 13.39 -1.25
CA ALA A 135 9.89 12.31 -0.34
C ALA A 135 9.23 11.13 -1.07
N PHE A 136 8.47 11.39 -2.14
CA PHE A 136 7.85 10.35 -2.97
C PHE A 136 8.91 9.66 -3.82
N LEU A 137 9.41 8.53 -3.32
CA LEU A 137 10.44 7.75 -4.02
C LEU A 137 9.84 6.98 -5.18
N GLY A 138 10.65 6.77 -6.22
CA GLY A 138 10.32 5.82 -7.29
C GLY A 138 10.27 4.39 -6.75
N LEU A 139 9.42 3.55 -7.32
CA LEU A 139 9.41 2.11 -7.00
C LEU A 139 10.78 1.44 -7.27
N ASP A 140 11.55 1.97 -8.22
CA ASP A 140 12.91 1.52 -8.58
C ASP A 140 14.02 2.21 -7.78
N ASP A 141 13.70 3.10 -6.84
CA ASP A 141 14.70 3.73 -5.98
C ASP A 141 15.49 2.66 -5.22
N ALA A 142 16.82 2.81 -5.16
CA ALA A 142 17.71 1.84 -4.53
C ALA A 142 17.33 1.54 -3.06
N ARG A 143 16.75 2.52 -2.35
CA ARG A 143 16.26 2.36 -0.98
C ARG A 143 15.03 1.46 -0.93
N MET A 144 14.10 1.62 -1.88
CA MET A 144 12.92 0.75 -2.01
C MET A 144 13.33 -0.67 -2.45
N ALA A 145 14.24 -0.79 -3.42
CA ALA A 145 14.78 -2.08 -3.84
C ALA A 145 15.50 -2.81 -2.69
N GLY A 146 16.27 -2.07 -1.88
CA GLY A 146 16.91 -2.59 -0.68
C GLY A 146 15.90 -3.07 0.36
N LEU A 147 14.87 -2.28 0.65
CA LEU A 147 13.77 -2.63 1.55
C LEU A 147 13.10 -3.95 1.13
N PHE A 148 12.72 -4.06 -0.14
CA PHE A 148 12.06 -5.26 -0.65
C PHE A 148 13.00 -6.48 -0.64
N SER A 149 14.29 -6.28 -0.92
CA SER A 149 15.30 -7.36 -0.84
C SER A 149 15.51 -7.86 0.59
N VAL A 150 15.48 -6.96 1.58
CA VAL A 150 15.50 -7.35 3.00
C VAL A 150 14.24 -8.12 3.36
N GLY A 151 13.07 -7.64 2.91
CA GLY A 151 11.80 -8.32 3.12
C GLY A 151 11.81 -9.76 2.61
N THR A 152 12.23 -9.98 1.36
CA THR A 152 12.31 -11.34 0.81
C THR A 152 13.43 -12.15 1.46
N GLY A 153 14.64 -11.61 1.60
CA GLY A 153 15.80 -12.36 2.11
C GLY A 153 15.68 -12.79 3.58
N ALA A 154 15.08 -11.96 4.43
CA ALA A 154 14.90 -12.26 5.86
C ALA A 154 13.51 -12.83 6.17
N GLY A 155 12.47 -12.34 5.50
CA GLY A 155 11.09 -12.75 5.73
C GLY A 155 10.76 -14.12 5.14
N TRP A 156 11.35 -14.49 3.99
CA TRP A 156 11.06 -15.77 3.34
C TRP A 156 11.46 -16.98 4.19
N PRO A 157 12.65 -17.04 4.80
CA PRO A 157 13.00 -18.12 5.72
C PRO A 157 12.09 -18.23 6.95
N ILE A 158 11.53 -17.11 7.44
CA ILE A 158 10.57 -17.10 8.55
C ILE A 158 9.23 -17.66 8.08
N TYR A 159 8.76 -17.25 6.89
CA TYR A 159 7.57 -17.84 6.29
C TYR A 159 7.75 -19.35 6.06
N LEU A 160 8.91 -19.84 5.63
CA LEU A 160 9.14 -21.27 5.47
C LEU A 160 9.02 -22.07 6.79
N GLN A 161 9.19 -21.43 7.94
CA GLN A 161 9.06 -22.05 9.26
C GLN A 161 7.62 -22.04 9.78
N HIS A 162 6.87 -20.98 9.51
CA HIS A 162 5.54 -20.74 10.11
C HIS A 162 4.38 -20.75 9.12
N GLY A 163 4.67 -20.60 7.83
CA GLY A 163 3.72 -20.47 6.75
C GLY A 163 2.88 -21.73 6.55
N ARG A 164 1.59 -21.55 6.29
CA ARG A 164 0.64 -22.67 6.11
C ARG A 164 0.23 -22.92 4.66
N ALA A 165 0.68 -22.09 3.71
CA ALA A 165 0.46 -22.28 2.28
C ALA A 165 1.76 -22.50 1.51
N THR A 166 1.65 -23.24 0.41
CA THR A 166 2.78 -23.57 -0.46
C THR A 166 2.89 -22.54 -1.58
N ALA A 167 4.11 -22.04 -1.83
CA ALA A 167 4.39 -21.15 -2.94
C ALA A 167 4.09 -21.86 -4.29
N PRO A 168 3.51 -21.15 -5.27
CA PRO A 168 3.33 -21.69 -6.61
C PRO A 168 4.66 -22.04 -7.29
N GLU A 169 4.58 -22.90 -8.30
CA GLU A 169 5.75 -23.40 -9.02
C GLU A 169 6.61 -22.25 -9.57
N GLY A 170 7.92 -22.30 -9.29
CA GLY A 170 8.89 -21.32 -9.76
C GLY A 170 8.95 -20.01 -8.98
N LEU A 171 8.03 -19.75 -8.05
CA LEU A 171 8.09 -18.55 -7.20
C LEU A 171 9.28 -18.61 -6.22
N THR A 172 9.57 -19.77 -5.64
CA THR A 172 10.73 -19.92 -4.73
C THR A 172 12.03 -19.50 -5.41
N ASP A 173 12.26 -19.92 -6.66
CA ASP A 173 13.46 -19.53 -7.42
C ASP A 173 13.57 -18.01 -7.62
N ILE A 174 12.42 -17.33 -7.79
CA ILE A 174 12.36 -15.87 -7.91
C ILE A 174 12.68 -15.22 -6.57
N LEU A 175 12.12 -15.72 -5.45
CA LEU A 175 12.37 -15.18 -4.12
C LEU A 175 13.84 -15.33 -3.71
N ASP A 176 14.44 -16.48 -3.99
CA ASP A 176 15.86 -16.75 -3.71
C ASP A 176 16.80 -15.83 -4.53
N GLN A 177 16.33 -15.35 -5.68
CA GLN A 177 17.08 -14.44 -6.57
C GLN A 177 16.56 -13.00 -6.53
N TYR A 178 15.64 -12.67 -5.62
CA TYR A 178 14.88 -11.42 -5.68
C TYR A 178 15.80 -10.21 -5.71
N SER A 179 16.84 -10.18 -4.88
CA SER A 179 17.80 -9.06 -4.84
C SER A 179 18.48 -8.80 -6.18
N ALA A 180 18.79 -9.85 -6.95
CA ALA A 180 19.38 -9.72 -8.28
C ALA A 180 18.34 -9.31 -9.35
N LEU A 181 17.08 -9.75 -9.18
CA LEU A 181 15.98 -9.44 -10.10
C LEU A 181 15.33 -8.08 -9.83
N ALA A 182 15.45 -7.54 -8.62
CA ALA A 182 14.75 -6.35 -8.16
C ALA A 182 14.91 -5.13 -9.08
N PRO A 183 16.10 -4.80 -9.61
CA PRO A 183 16.25 -3.68 -10.54
C PRO A 183 15.38 -3.82 -11.81
N ALA A 184 15.37 -5.01 -12.43
CA ALA A 184 14.57 -5.25 -13.63
C ALA A 184 13.08 -5.34 -13.31
N LEU A 185 12.73 -5.98 -12.19
CA LEU A 185 11.36 -6.14 -11.72
C LEU A 185 10.72 -4.78 -11.40
N LEU A 186 11.36 -3.97 -10.56
CA LEU A 186 10.85 -2.67 -10.15
C LEU A 186 10.95 -1.65 -11.29
N GLY A 187 12.01 -1.72 -12.11
CA GLY A 187 12.16 -0.89 -13.31
C GLY A 187 11.06 -1.10 -14.35
N SER A 188 10.43 -2.28 -14.40
CA SER A 188 9.27 -2.54 -15.27
C SER A 188 7.95 -1.93 -14.75
N LEU A 189 7.97 -1.40 -13.52
CA LEU A 189 6.85 -0.79 -12.82
C LEU A 189 7.05 0.71 -12.62
N THR A 190 7.95 1.37 -13.36
CA THR A 190 8.19 2.81 -13.25
C THR A 190 7.36 3.62 -14.23
N GLU A 191 7.09 3.08 -15.42
CA GLU A 191 6.40 3.79 -16.51
C GLU A 191 5.19 3.02 -17.03
N PRO A 192 4.05 3.68 -17.32
CA PRO A 192 3.79 5.10 -17.09
C PRO A 192 3.74 5.42 -15.58
N ALA A 193 4.34 6.54 -15.19
CA ALA A 193 4.40 6.96 -13.80
C ALA A 193 3.17 7.75 -13.35
N THR A 194 2.68 7.44 -12.15
CA THR A 194 1.74 8.24 -11.36
C THR A 194 2.18 8.26 -9.89
N LEU A 195 1.56 9.11 -9.09
CA LEU A 195 1.58 8.95 -7.64
C LEU A 195 0.74 7.72 -7.26
N VAL A 196 1.35 6.77 -6.56
CA VAL A 196 0.70 5.57 -6.01
C VAL A 196 0.54 5.73 -4.50
N ASN A 197 -0.47 5.08 -3.91
CA ASN A 197 -0.62 4.93 -2.46
C ASN A 197 0.51 4.06 -1.88
N GLY A 198 0.86 2.97 -2.57
CA GLY A 198 2.01 2.12 -2.24
C GLY A 198 1.72 0.96 -1.28
N ASP A 199 0.66 1.03 -0.48
CA ASP A 199 0.26 0.00 0.51
C ASP A 199 -1.26 0.01 0.72
N LEU A 200 -2.02 -0.20 -0.37
CA LEU A 200 -3.48 -0.08 -0.41
C LEU A 200 -4.18 -1.31 0.21
N ARG A 201 -3.98 -1.51 1.52
CA ARG A 201 -4.59 -2.59 2.30
C ARG A 201 -6.07 -2.33 2.56
N ALA A 202 -6.85 -3.40 2.69
CA ALA A 202 -8.23 -3.31 3.15
C ALA A 202 -8.36 -2.59 4.52
N ASP A 203 -7.47 -2.84 5.49
CA ASP A 203 -7.49 -2.15 6.80
C ASP A 203 -7.25 -0.63 6.71
N ASN A 204 -6.79 -0.14 5.55
CA ASN A 204 -6.59 1.29 5.30
C ASN A 204 -7.82 1.93 4.62
N LEU A 205 -8.93 1.19 4.45
CA LEU A 205 -10.15 1.64 3.78
C LEU A 205 -11.33 1.71 4.76
N PHE A 206 -11.90 2.89 4.87
CA PHE A 206 -13.10 3.16 5.67
C PHE A 206 -14.29 3.42 4.75
N PHE A 207 -15.39 2.70 4.93
CA PHE A 207 -16.58 2.77 4.10
C PHE A 207 -17.72 3.49 4.83
N ASN A 208 -18.43 4.34 4.09
CA ASN A 208 -19.71 4.87 4.51
C ASN A 208 -20.83 3.94 4.01
N GLU A 209 -21.86 3.68 4.83
CA GLU A 209 -23.02 2.86 4.45
C GLU A 209 -23.68 3.30 3.13
N SER A 210 -23.61 4.60 2.81
CA SER A 210 -24.26 5.20 1.62
C SER A 210 -23.32 6.02 0.73
N GLY A 211 -22.02 6.06 1.04
CA GLY A 211 -21.09 7.07 0.51
C GLY A 211 -19.77 6.50 -0.03
N PRO A 212 -18.85 7.38 -0.47
CA PRO A 212 -17.52 6.97 -0.89
C PRO A 212 -16.74 6.37 0.28
N HIS A 213 -15.67 5.66 -0.06
CA HIS A 213 -14.71 5.22 0.94
C HIS A 213 -13.69 6.32 1.22
N LEU A 214 -13.00 6.23 2.35
CA LEU A 214 -11.81 7.02 2.65
C LEU A 214 -10.62 6.09 2.76
N THR A 215 -9.51 6.50 2.16
CA THR A 215 -8.23 5.81 2.28
C THR A 215 -7.35 6.55 3.28
N VAL A 216 -6.73 5.80 4.20
CA VAL A 216 -5.73 6.31 5.15
C VAL A 216 -4.34 5.78 4.81
N ASP A 217 -3.35 6.23 5.56
CA ASP A 217 -2.00 5.67 5.60
C ASP A 217 -1.24 5.73 4.26
N TYR A 218 -0.85 6.94 3.87
CA TYR A 218 -0.05 7.21 2.66
C TYR A 218 1.46 7.18 2.92
N GLN A 219 1.91 6.42 3.93
CA GLN A 219 3.32 6.32 4.30
C GLN A 219 4.19 5.69 3.21
N PHE A 220 3.61 4.81 2.39
CA PHE A 220 4.28 4.21 1.24
C PHE A 220 4.08 4.97 -0.07
N ALA A 221 3.44 6.14 -0.04
CA ALA A 221 3.17 6.90 -1.25
C ALA A 221 4.46 7.19 -2.02
N GLY A 222 4.39 7.00 -3.34
CA GLY A 222 5.58 6.95 -4.18
C GLY A 222 5.24 7.13 -5.66
N ARG A 223 6.26 6.98 -6.51
CA ARG A 223 6.14 7.18 -7.96
C ARG A 223 6.29 5.86 -8.67
N GLY A 224 5.38 5.56 -9.58
CA GLY A 224 5.48 4.39 -10.43
C GLY A 224 4.17 4.06 -11.11
N CYS A 225 4.11 2.86 -11.65
CA CYS A 225 2.94 2.35 -12.34
C CYS A 225 1.76 2.18 -11.38
N GLY A 226 0.60 2.70 -11.76
CA GLY A 226 -0.64 2.54 -11.00
C GLY A 226 -1.08 1.07 -10.80
N MET A 227 -0.55 0.14 -11.59
CA MET A 227 -0.76 -1.29 -11.38
C MET A 227 -0.18 -1.82 -10.07
N TRP A 228 0.72 -1.07 -9.41
CA TRP A 228 1.15 -1.39 -8.05
C TRP A 228 -0.08 -1.44 -7.12
N ASP A 229 -0.83 -0.35 -6.99
CA ASP A 229 -1.99 -0.33 -6.08
C ASP A 229 -3.11 -1.28 -6.53
N VAL A 230 -3.33 -1.41 -7.85
CA VAL A 230 -4.34 -2.34 -8.40
C VAL A 230 -3.99 -3.79 -8.06
N ALA A 231 -2.73 -4.20 -8.22
CA ALA A 231 -2.26 -5.53 -7.89
C ALA A 231 -2.42 -5.84 -6.40
N TYR A 232 -2.14 -4.87 -5.52
CA TYR A 232 -2.31 -5.05 -4.09
C TYR A 232 -3.78 -5.27 -3.74
N LEU A 233 -4.65 -4.37 -4.18
CA LEU A 233 -6.07 -4.40 -3.85
C LEU A 233 -6.76 -5.65 -4.40
N VAL A 234 -6.52 -6.00 -5.67
CA VAL A 234 -7.14 -7.17 -6.31
C VAL A 234 -6.56 -8.48 -5.80
N GLY A 235 -5.24 -8.52 -5.60
CA GLY A 235 -4.52 -9.72 -5.20
C GLY A 235 -4.71 -10.08 -3.73
N GLN A 236 -4.61 -9.08 -2.86
CA GLN A 236 -4.57 -9.25 -1.40
C GLN A 236 -5.84 -8.74 -0.71
N GLY A 237 -6.53 -7.73 -1.26
CA GLY A 237 -7.78 -7.20 -0.69
C GLY A 237 -8.99 -8.13 -0.85
N LEU A 238 -9.03 -8.97 -1.90
CA LEU A 238 -10.07 -9.98 -2.12
C LEU A 238 -9.65 -11.36 -1.61
N THR A 239 -10.62 -12.13 -1.11
CA THR A 239 -10.42 -13.57 -0.98
C THR A 239 -10.38 -14.22 -2.38
N PRO A 240 -9.70 -15.36 -2.57
CA PRO A 240 -9.74 -16.08 -3.85
C PRO A 240 -11.18 -16.46 -4.27
N GLN A 241 -12.04 -16.77 -3.29
CA GLN A 241 -13.45 -17.09 -3.51
C GLN A 241 -14.24 -15.88 -4.00
N GLU A 242 -14.04 -14.70 -3.40
CA GLU A 242 -14.70 -13.48 -3.85
C GLU A 242 -14.16 -13.02 -5.20
N ARG A 243 -12.86 -13.16 -5.45
CA ARG A 243 -12.26 -12.85 -6.76
C ARG A 243 -12.81 -13.75 -7.87
N ALA A 244 -12.92 -15.05 -7.63
CA ALA A 244 -13.54 -16.03 -8.54
C ALA A 244 -13.03 -15.97 -10.01
N GLY A 245 -11.74 -15.70 -10.22
CA GLY A 245 -11.13 -15.59 -11.55
C GLY A 245 -11.52 -14.32 -12.33
N ARG A 246 -12.05 -13.29 -11.64
CA ARG A 246 -12.51 -12.03 -12.25
C ARG A 246 -11.48 -10.90 -12.19
N GLU A 247 -10.22 -11.18 -11.86
CA GLU A 247 -9.12 -10.19 -11.82
C GLU A 247 -8.95 -9.43 -13.14
N ARG A 248 -9.06 -10.10 -14.28
CA ARG A 248 -9.00 -9.42 -15.60
C ARG A 248 -10.12 -8.42 -15.78
N ALA A 249 -11.32 -8.70 -15.26
CA ALA A 249 -12.45 -7.77 -15.34
C ALA A 249 -12.21 -6.53 -14.45
N LEU A 250 -11.56 -6.70 -13.29
CA LEU A 250 -11.17 -5.60 -12.41
C LEU A 250 -10.08 -4.71 -13.03
N VAL A 251 -9.06 -5.32 -13.65
CA VAL A 251 -8.03 -4.57 -14.41
C VAL A 251 -8.65 -3.85 -15.61
N THR A 252 -9.60 -4.49 -16.31
CA THR A 252 -10.34 -3.86 -17.42
C THR A 252 -11.09 -2.62 -16.93
N ARG A 253 -11.85 -2.73 -15.83
CA ARG A 253 -12.56 -1.59 -15.24
C ARG A 253 -11.63 -0.44 -14.92
N TYR A 254 -10.49 -0.71 -14.27
CA TYR A 254 -9.51 0.33 -13.95
C TYR A 254 -9.01 1.06 -15.21
N VAL A 255 -8.66 0.32 -16.27
CA VAL A 255 -8.19 0.89 -17.54
C VAL A 255 -9.30 1.69 -18.24
N GLU A 256 -10.54 1.20 -18.22
CA GLU A 256 -11.69 1.92 -18.77
C GLU A 256 -11.94 3.24 -18.03
N THR A 257 -11.89 3.24 -16.69
CA THR A 257 -12.03 4.47 -15.89
C THR A 257 -10.88 5.46 -16.12
N LEU A 258 -9.66 4.99 -16.38
CA LEU A 258 -8.56 5.85 -16.83
C LEU A 258 -8.85 6.48 -18.20
N ALA A 259 -9.40 5.71 -19.14
CA ALA A 259 -9.76 6.19 -20.47
C ALA A 259 -10.86 7.25 -20.44
N GLU A 260 -11.83 7.14 -19.51
CA GLU A 260 -12.82 8.19 -19.23
C GLU A 260 -12.18 9.52 -18.79
N SER A 261 -10.99 9.44 -18.17
CA SER A 261 -10.18 10.60 -17.78
C SER A 261 -9.18 11.05 -18.86
N GLY A 262 -9.25 10.47 -20.07
CA GLY A 262 -8.42 10.83 -21.22
C GLY A 262 -7.03 10.19 -21.24
N ILE A 263 -6.80 9.14 -20.45
CA ILE A 263 -5.53 8.41 -20.41
C ILE A 263 -5.60 7.18 -21.32
N ASP A 264 -4.69 7.09 -22.29
CA ASP A 264 -4.52 5.88 -23.11
C ASP A 264 -3.51 4.94 -22.45
N TYR A 265 -4.02 3.89 -21.82
CA TYR A 265 -3.21 2.85 -21.17
C TYR A 265 -3.64 1.48 -21.67
N PRO A 266 -2.91 0.89 -22.64
CA PRO A 266 -3.32 -0.36 -23.27
C PRO A 266 -3.47 -1.51 -22.27
N PHE A 267 -4.55 -2.27 -22.39
CA PHE A 267 -4.85 -3.39 -21.48
C PHE A 267 -3.71 -4.41 -21.41
N ASP A 268 -3.09 -4.78 -22.53
CA ASP A 268 -2.01 -5.79 -22.52
C ASP A 268 -0.78 -5.32 -21.73
N GLN A 269 -0.48 -4.02 -21.79
CA GLN A 269 0.58 -3.42 -20.98
C GLN A 269 0.19 -3.41 -19.50
N ALA A 270 -1.03 -2.95 -19.18
CA ALA A 270 -1.55 -2.95 -17.83
C ALA A 270 -1.56 -4.35 -17.21
N TRP A 271 -1.99 -5.36 -17.96
CA TRP A 271 -2.03 -6.75 -17.51
C TRP A 271 -0.63 -7.30 -17.25
N GLN A 272 0.34 -7.03 -18.14
CA GLN A 272 1.72 -7.44 -17.89
C GLN A 272 2.28 -6.80 -16.62
N GLN A 273 2.02 -5.50 -16.40
CA GLN A 273 2.47 -4.80 -15.21
C GLN A 273 1.75 -5.27 -13.94
N PHE A 274 0.47 -5.62 -14.04
CA PHE A 274 -0.27 -6.28 -12.96
C PHE A 274 0.39 -7.60 -12.55
N GLN A 275 0.70 -8.46 -13.52
CA GLN A 275 1.38 -9.75 -13.29
C GLN A 275 2.75 -9.58 -12.61
N ILE A 276 3.51 -8.58 -13.02
CA ILE A 276 4.81 -8.27 -12.41
C ILE A 276 4.62 -7.71 -11.00
N ALA A 277 3.66 -6.80 -10.80
CA ALA A 277 3.39 -6.16 -9.52
C ALA A 277 2.96 -7.16 -8.44
N VAL A 278 2.09 -8.14 -8.76
CA VAL A 278 1.68 -9.16 -7.77
C VAL A 278 2.86 -9.99 -7.25
N VAL A 279 3.91 -10.19 -8.06
CA VAL A 279 5.14 -10.87 -7.60
C VAL A 279 6.04 -9.91 -6.82
N ALA A 280 6.23 -8.68 -7.31
CA ALA A 280 7.08 -7.69 -6.64
C ALA A 280 6.57 -7.36 -5.22
N GLN A 281 5.26 -7.26 -5.05
CA GLN A 281 4.65 -6.86 -3.78
C GLN A 281 4.69 -7.92 -2.69
N ILE A 282 4.98 -9.18 -3.00
CA ILE A 282 5.13 -10.21 -1.97
C ILE A 282 6.24 -9.85 -0.95
N ALA A 283 7.17 -8.98 -1.35
CA ALA A 283 8.19 -8.44 -0.47
C ALA A 283 7.62 -7.67 0.73
N LEU A 284 6.41 -7.06 0.63
CA LEU A 284 5.78 -6.30 1.71
C LEU A 284 5.31 -7.20 2.88
N PRO A 285 4.46 -8.22 2.67
CA PRO A 285 4.09 -9.13 3.77
C PRO A 285 5.32 -9.92 4.28
N LEU A 286 6.30 -10.23 3.44
CA LEU A 286 7.55 -10.85 3.89
C LEU A 286 8.40 -9.90 4.75
N LEU A 287 8.45 -8.61 4.44
CA LEU A 287 9.06 -7.62 5.32
C LEU A 287 8.39 -7.60 6.70
N ALA A 288 7.05 -7.66 6.73
CA ALA A 288 6.31 -7.73 7.99
C ALA A 288 6.54 -9.05 8.75
N MET A 289 6.81 -10.17 8.05
CA MET A 289 7.15 -11.46 8.66
C MET A 289 8.40 -11.41 9.54
N ILE A 290 9.30 -10.44 9.33
CA ILE A 290 10.49 -10.26 10.20
C ILE A 290 10.08 -10.00 11.66
N SER A 291 8.89 -9.45 11.90
CA SER A 291 8.35 -9.16 13.22
C SER A 291 7.49 -10.29 13.81
N TRP A 292 7.49 -11.49 13.20
CA TRP A 292 6.61 -12.62 13.56
C TRP A 292 6.48 -12.89 15.07
N ASP A 293 7.62 -12.96 15.78
CA ASP A 293 7.64 -13.29 17.22
C ASP A 293 7.09 -12.17 18.11
N THR A 294 6.96 -10.95 17.58
CA THR A 294 6.44 -9.77 18.31
C THR A 294 4.98 -9.48 17.99
N LEU A 295 4.41 -10.15 16.98
CA LEU A 295 3.02 -10.00 16.58
C LEU A 295 2.08 -10.67 17.58
N ASN A 296 0.91 -10.06 17.78
CA ASN A 296 -0.20 -10.72 18.43
C ASN A 296 -0.81 -11.81 17.51
N PRO A 297 -1.70 -12.68 18.02
CA PRO A 297 -2.29 -13.75 17.20
C PRO A 297 -3.04 -13.25 15.96
N ARG A 298 -3.69 -12.08 16.01
CA ARG A 298 -4.37 -11.50 14.85
C ARG A 298 -3.37 -11.04 13.78
N GLY A 299 -2.26 -10.42 14.19
CA GLY A 299 -1.20 -10.00 13.28
C GLY A 299 -0.51 -11.18 12.60
N GLN A 300 -0.27 -12.26 13.34
CA GLN A 300 0.23 -13.51 12.76
C GLN A 300 -0.75 -14.09 11.74
N GLU A 301 -2.04 -14.15 12.06
CA GLU A 301 -3.08 -14.60 11.13
C GLU A 301 -3.15 -13.71 9.87
N LEU A 302 -3.03 -12.39 10.04
CA LEU A 302 -3.01 -11.45 8.90
C LEU A 302 -1.85 -11.74 7.95
N LEU A 303 -0.65 -11.98 8.47
CA LEU A 303 0.48 -12.32 7.59
C LEU A 303 0.31 -13.67 6.89
N GLN A 304 -0.35 -14.64 7.52
CA GLN A 304 -0.70 -15.90 6.86
C GLN A 304 -1.68 -15.66 5.71
N VAL A 305 -2.74 -14.89 5.95
CA VAL A 305 -3.75 -14.55 4.93
C VAL A 305 -3.15 -13.75 3.77
N LEU A 306 -2.30 -12.76 4.05
CA LEU A 306 -1.62 -11.97 3.01
C LEU A 306 -0.78 -12.87 2.09
N MET A 307 -0.04 -13.83 2.67
CA MET A 307 0.79 -14.76 1.91
C MET A 307 -0.06 -15.76 1.11
N GLU A 308 -1.12 -16.31 1.69
CA GLU A 308 -2.09 -17.17 1.01
C GLU A 308 -2.70 -16.48 -0.21
N ARG A 309 -3.18 -15.25 -0.04
CA ARG A 309 -3.79 -14.47 -1.12
C ARG A 309 -2.77 -14.09 -2.19
N SER A 310 -1.54 -13.73 -1.79
CA SER A 310 -0.43 -13.47 -2.71
C SER A 310 -0.08 -14.70 -3.56
N PHE A 311 0.03 -15.87 -2.95
CA PHE A 311 0.27 -17.12 -3.68
C PHE A 311 -0.87 -17.47 -4.62
N ALA A 312 -2.12 -17.30 -4.19
CA ALA A 312 -3.28 -17.55 -5.03
C ALA A 312 -3.28 -16.64 -6.26
N ILE A 313 -3.12 -15.31 -6.11
CA ILE A 313 -3.13 -14.40 -7.26
C ILE A 313 -1.95 -14.66 -8.20
N ILE A 314 -0.75 -14.96 -7.68
CA ILE A 314 0.42 -15.30 -8.51
C ILE A 314 0.16 -16.56 -9.34
N ALA A 315 -0.48 -17.57 -8.75
CA ALA A 315 -0.84 -18.81 -9.43
C ALA A 315 -1.95 -18.60 -10.49
N ASP A 316 -2.96 -17.79 -10.17
CA ASP A 316 -4.11 -17.53 -11.02
C ASP A 316 -3.76 -16.73 -12.28
N THR A 317 -2.66 -15.95 -12.26
CA THR A 317 -2.36 -14.96 -13.31
C THR A 317 -1.08 -15.21 -14.09
N ASP A 318 -0.51 -16.42 -14.10
CA ASP A 318 0.76 -16.73 -14.81
C ASP A 318 1.92 -15.77 -14.45
N ALA A 319 1.91 -15.22 -13.24
CA ALA A 319 2.76 -14.09 -12.88
C ALA A 319 4.26 -14.45 -12.86
N VAL A 320 4.58 -15.68 -12.46
CA VAL A 320 5.95 -16.24 -12.51
C VAL A 320 6.51 -16.21 -13.94
N SER A 321 5.68 -16.54 -14.93
CA SER A 321 6.08 -16.53 -16.34
C SER A 321 6.35 -15.11 -16.84
N ALA A 322 5.52 -14.14 -16.44
CA ALA A 322 5.72 -12.73 -16.77
C ALA A 322 7.04 -12.18 -16.21
N VAL A 323 7.37 -12.49 -14.95
CA VAL A 323 8.64 -12.09 -14.34
C VAL A 323 9.85 -12.76 -15.01
N ARG A 324 9.76 -14.06 -15.33
CA ARG A 324 10.85 -14.77 -16.04
C ARG A 324 11.08 -14.26 -17.47
N ALA A 325 10.08 -13.64 -18.08
CA ALA A 325 10.20 -13.02 -19.40
C ALA A 325 10.91 -11.65 -19.36
N LEU A 326 11.10 -11.06 -18.17
CA LEU A 326 11.88 -9.83 -18.02
C LEU A 326 13.32 -10.10 -18.43
N ARG A 327 13.82 -9.31 -19.38
CA ARG A 327 15.23 -9.36 -19.76
C ARG A 327 16.04 -8.64 -18.69
N PRO A 328 17.22 -9.15 -18.29
CA PRO A 328 18.14 -8.36 -17.49
C PRO A 328 18.42 -7.03 -18.19
N THR A 329 18.25 -5.92 -17.47
CA THR A 329 18.71 -4.62 -17.95
C THR A 329 20.23 -4.70 -18.13
N ALA A 330 20.68 -4.46 -19.36
CA ALA A 330 22.09 -4.53 -19.78
C ALA A 330 22.95 -3.46 -19.10
#